data_AF-A0AAN8VHQ6-F1
#
_entry.id   AF-A0AAN8VHQ6-F1
#
_cell.length_a   1.000
_cell.length_b   1.000
_cell.length_c   1.000
_cell.angle_alpha   90.00
_cell.angle_beta   90.00
_cell.angle_gamma   90.00
#
_symmetry.space_group_name_H-M   'P 1'
#
loop_
_entity.id
_entity.type
_entity.pdbx_description
1 polymer ?
#
loop_
_entity_poly.entity_id
_entity_poly.type
_entity_poly.pdbx_seq_one_letter_code
_entity_poly.pdbx_strand_id
1 'polypeptide(L)'
;MSLPVKFGHGINWEVVYKFLPAELLIWRAQRLFFLNGAQDLSAFLLVDLGIVKYPAYNCIISDRIFSSRCELLAYEEAVEVAQIMDQALDESNTEVVLKCIEISDSRMLSPCRGQNESESLEPLAAAFLFFSASWVNSKIVQLGVSFLEREHRYGDAIRLLKRLLLGFDCDGRRGYWTLRLSVDLEHVGCLNESLLVAEGGLSDSWVRAGSRIALQRRVLRLGKPPRRWKTPSFSESVNRKIPEVFVQGRPLNFKAGTKSRFYGEDGEQCGVEELALQYYAGEGGGWQGVHTESGIWLTIFALLMWDIIFADVPNVFRTRFQIAPLDLDTDSFYMVRKSLIESHLQRIHDGLAEEILIKSWELNNGTSCRGVNWERHSLSELRAAVACIGGSCLASICRHLAQDYRSWSSGMPDLLLWHFNEDFRGEAKLVEVKGPRDRLSEQQRAWLLVLMDCGFSVEVCKVSPVVSTSHMVL
;
A
#
# COMPACT_ATOMS: atom_id res chain seq x y z
N MET A 1 -4.47 4.58 -0.44
CA MET A 1 -3.54 4.56 -1.59
C MET A 1 -3.78 5.84 -2.39
N SER A 2 -2.95 6.84 -2.13
CA SER A 2 -2.89 8.09 -2.89
C SER A 2 -2.73 7.76 -4.39
N LEU A 3 -3.20 8.65 -5.26
CA LEU A 3 -2.76 8.70 -6.66
C LEU A 3 -1.23 8.47 -6.71
N PRO A 4 -0.62 8.06 -7.84
CA PRO A 4 0.82 8.27 -8.10
C PRO A 4 1.24 9.76 -8.08
N VAL A 5 0.41 10.59 -7.46
CA VAL A 5 0.22 12.01 -7.58
C VAL A 5 -0.37 12.49 -6.24
N LYS A 6 0.32 12.24 -5.12
CA LYS A 6 0.30 13.27 -4.07
C LYS A 6 1.15 14.39 -4.64
N PHE A 7 0.52 15.37 -5.29
CA PHE A 7 1.19 16.63 -5.54
C PHE A 7 1.54 17.19 -4.15
N GLY A 8 2.84 17.36 -3.89
CA GLY A 8 3.32 17.88 -2.62
C GLY A 8 2.62 19.20 -2.31
N HIS A 9 2.25 19.40 -1.04
CA HIS A 9 1.93 20.72 -0.52
C HIS A 9 3.14 21.62 -0.79
N GLY A 10 2.99 22.62 -1.65
CA GLY A 10 4.09 23.53 -1.96
C GLY A 10 4.06 24.21 -3.32
N ILE A 11 2.98 24.13 -4.11
CA ILE A 11 2.80 25.09 -5.19
C ILE A 11 1.42 25.72 -5.07
N ASN A 12 1.43 27.02 -4.81
CA ASN A 12 0.27 27.88 -4.81
C ASN A 12 -0.18 28.03 -6.27
N TRP A 13 -1.17 27.24 -6.70
CA TRP A 13 -1.68 27.23 -8.07
C TRP A 13 -3.00 28.01 -8.19
N GLU A 14 -3.06 29.21 -7.62
CA GLU A 14 -4.04 30.16 -8.12
C GLU A 14 -3.79 30.39 -9.61
N VAL A 15 -4.84 30.13 -10.38
CA VAL A 15 -5.03 30.35 -11.82
C VAL A 15 -4.70 29.16 -12.73
N VAL A 16 -5.79 28.56 -13.23
CA VAL A 16 -5.88 27.86 -14.51
C VAL A 16 -5.44 28.83 -15.62
N TYR A 17 -4.13 28.94 -15.84
CA TYR A 17 -3.58 29.58 -17.03
C TYR A 17 -3.14 28.50 -18.02
N LYS A 18 -3.47 28.75 -19.29
CA LYS A 18 -2.69 28.23 -20.42
C LYS A 18 -1.21 28.47 -20.10
N PHE A 19 -0.46 27.41 -19.81
CA PHE A 19 0.99 27.49 -19.73
C PHE A 19 1.52 28.31 -20.90
N LEU A 20 2.47 29.21 -20.64
CA LEU A 20 3.24 29.78 -21.74
C LEU A 20 3.86 28.61 -22.51
N PRO A 21 4.00 28.68 -23.85
CA PRO A 21 4.52 27.55 -24.64
C PRO A 21 5.86 26.98 -24.12
N ALA A 22 6.69 27.83 -23.51
CA ALA A 22 7.94 27.44 -22.87
C ALA A 22 7.74 26.64 -21.57
N GLU A 23 6.79 27.04 -20.71
CA GLU A 23 6.50 26.35 -19.45
C GLU A 23 5.93 24.95 -19.71
N LEU A 24 5.03 24.82 -20.69
CA LEU A 24 4.50 23.52 -21.11
C LEU A 24 5.61 22.59 -21.60
N LEU A 25 6.60 23.14 -22.32
CA LEU A 25 7.73 22.37 -22.83
C LEU A 25 8.65 21.89 -21.70
N ILE A 26 8.91 22.74 -20.70
CA ILE A 26 9.67 22.38 -19.50
C ILE A 26 8.91 21.32 -18.69
N TRP A 27 7.62 21.52 -18.46
CA TRP A 27 6.77 20.57 -17.75
C TRP A 27 6.79 19.19 -18.43
N ARG A 28 6.61 19.14 -19.75
CA ARG A 28 6.71 17.89 -20.53
C ARG A 28 8.08 17.25 -20.38
N ALA A 29 9.16 18.02 -20.50
CA ALA A 29 10.52 17.50 -20.36
C ALA A 29 10.76 16.89 -18.97
N GLN A 30 10.30 17.54 -17.89
CA GLN A 30 10.39 17.02 -16.53
C GLN A 30 9.62 15.71 -16.35
N ARG A 31 8.40 15.63 -16.88
CA ARG A 31 7.57 14.40 -16.80
C ARG A 31 8.21 13.24 -17.55
N LEU A 32 8.74 13.47 -18.74
CA LEU A 32 9.43 12.43 -19.51
C LEU A 32 10.74 11.99 -18.86
N PHE A 33 11.42 12.88 -18.13
CA PHE A 33 12.67 12.57 -17.45
C PHE A 33 12.46 11.82 -16.12
N PHE A 34 11.62 12.36 -15.23
CA PHE A 34 11.42 11.78 -13.90
C PHE A 34 10.38 10.68 -13.86
N LEU A 35 9.45 10.65 -14.81
CA LEU A 35 8.35 9.68 -14.86
C LEU A 35 7.53 9.66 -13.57
N ASN A 36 7.45 10.78 -12.87
CA ASN A 36 6.63 10.92 -11.66
C ASN A 36 6.26 12.37 -11.35
N GLY A 37 5.30 12.49 -10.44
CA GLY A 37 4.71 13.71 -9.89
C GLY A 37 5.65 14.61 -9.10
N ALA A 38 6.57 14.00 -8.37
CA ALA A 38 7.15 14.54 -7.15
C ALA A 38 8.51 15.20 -7.33
N GLN A 39 9.22 14.88 -8.41
CA GLN A 39 10.52 15.46 -8.74
C GLN A 39 10.39 16.59 -9.76
N ASP A 40 11.28 17.58 -9.63
CA ASP A 40 11.46 18.71 -10.52
C ASP A 40 12.97 18.96 -10.78
N LEU A 41 13.30 20.08 -11.44
CA LEU A 41 14.69 20.38 -11.79
C LEU A 41 15.58 20.68 -10.55
N SER A 42 15.01 20.94 -9.38
CA SER A 42 15.79 21.10 -8.14
C SER A 42 16.48 19.79 -7.72
N ALA A 43 15.98 18.62 -8.18
CA ALA A 43 16.60 17.33 -7.90
C ALA A 43 18.07 17.26 -8.36
N PHE A 44 18.42 17.95 -9.45
CA PHE A 44 19.82 18.05 -9.91
C PHE A 44 20.68 18.82 -8.90
N LEU A 45 20.19 19.96 -8.41
CA LEU A 45 20.89 20.77 -7.42
C LEU A 45 21.06 20.02 -6.10
N LEU A 46 20.04 19.28 -5.65
CA LEU A 46 20.12 18.48 -4.43
C LEU A 46 21.18 17.38 -4.52
N VAL A 47 21.39 16.80 -5.70
CA VAL A 47 22.48 15.84 -5.95
C VAL A 47 23.84 16.53 -5.97
N ASP A 48 23.96 17.66 -6.67
CA ASP A 48 25.21 18.41 -6.77
C ASP A 48 25.68 18.95 -5.41
N LEU A 49 24.73 19.33 -4.54
CA LEU A 49 24.98 19.73 -3.16
C LEU A 49 25.27 18.55 -2.22
N GLY A 50 25.15 17.30 -2.69
CA GLY A 50 25.34 16.09 -1.88
C GLY A 50 24.25 15.85 -0.83
N ILE A 51 23.11 16.55 -0.92
CA ILE A 51 21.97 16.41 0.00
C ILE A 51 21.20 15.13 -0.31
N VAL A 52 21.07 14.78 -1.59
CA VAL A 52 20.39 13.58 -2.06
C VAL A 52 21.38 12.69 -2.80
N LYS A 53 21.39 11.40 -2.45
CA LYS A 53 22.18 10.37 -3.14
C LYS A 53 21.23 9.33 -3.73
N TYR A 54 21.38 9.01 -5.01
CA TYR A 54 20.61 7.95 -5.66
C TYR A 54 21.38 6.62 -5.70
N PRO A 55 20.66 5.47 -5.73
CA PRO A 55 21.28 4.15 -5.83
C PRO A 55 22.06 3.99 -7.14
N ALA A 56 23.09 3.14 -7.10
CA ALA A 56 23.84 2.78 -8.30
C ALA A 56 23.14 1.62 -9.02
N TYR A 57 22.81 1.81 -10.29
CA TYR A 57 22.23 0.81 -11.20
C TYR A 57 22.49 1.19 -12.66
N ASN A 58 22.34 0.23 -13.56
CA ASN A 58 22.46 0.48 -15.00
C ASN A 58 21.10 0.82 -15.62
N CYS A 59 21.07 1.85 -16.46
CA CYS A 59 19.89 2.19 -17.27
C CYS A 59 19.94 1.41 -18.59
N ILE A 60 19.36 0.20 -18.61
CA ILE A 60 19.32 -0.66 -19.80
C ILE A 60 18.03 -0.35 -20.58
N ILE A 61 18.09 0.67 -21.44
CA ILE A 61 16.93 1.16 -22.18
C ILE A 61 16.85 0.49 -23.55
N SER A 62 15.79 -0.29 -23.78
CA SER A 62 15.49 -0.92 -25.08
C SER A 62 14.14 -0.45 -25.64
N ASP A 63 13.14 -0.27 -24.77
CA ASP A 63 11.78 0.06 -25.19
C ASP A 63 11.45 1.54 -25.04
N ARG A 64 10.43 1.99 -25.79
CA ARG A 64 9.86 3.34 -25.65
C ARG A 64 8.63 3.26 -24.75
N ILE A 65 8.52 4.20 -23.81
CA ILE A 65 7.32 4.32 -22.96
C ILE A 65 6.11 4.75 -23.81
N PHE A 66 6.34 5.69 -24.73
CA PHE A 66 5.34 6.18 -25.67
C PHE A 66 5.75 5.78 -27.08
N SER A 67 4.88 5.04 -27.77
CA SER A 67 5.09 4.60 -29.14
C SER A 67 5.01 5.76 -30.14
N SER A 68 4.21 6.79 -29.82
CA SER A 68 3.96 7.95 -30.68
C SER A 68 3.73 9.24 -29.89
N ARG A 69 3.83 10.38 -30.58
CA ARG A 69 3.45 11.68 -30.02
C ARG A 69 1.98 11.72 -29.60
N CYS A 70 1.10 11.07 -30.37
CA CYS A 70 -0.33 11.01 -30.05
C CYS A 70 -0.60 10.33 -28.72
N GLU A 71 0.12 9.24 -28.42
CA GLU A 71 0.00 8.53 -27.14
C GLU A 71 0.47 9.39 -25.96
N LEU A 72 1.60 10.09 -26.12
CA LEU A 72 2.08 11.04 -25.12
C LEU A 72 1.06 12.15 -24.87
N LEU A 73 0.53 12.79 -25.92
CA LEU A 73 -0.44 13.87 -25.78
C LEU A 73 -1.74 13.39 -25.13
N ALA A 74 -2.21 12.18 -25.45
CA ALA A 74 -3.38 11.60 -24.81
C ALA A 74 -3.15 11.32 -23.32
N TYR A 75 -1.93 10.89 -22.94
CA TYR A 75 -1.55 10.74 -21.54
C TYR A 75 -1.52 12.08 -20.82
N GLU A 76 -0.91 13.11 -21.42
CA GLU A 76 -0.88 14.47 -20.87
C GLU A 76 -2.29 15.02 -20.64
N GLU A 77 -3.18 14.90 -21.64
CA GLU A 77 -4.57 15.33 -21.52
C GLU A 77 -5.30 14.60 -20.39
N ALA A 78 -5.07 13.28 -20.22
CA ALA A 78 -5.66 12.54 -19.12
C ALA A 78 -5.14 13.02 -17.75
N VAL A 79 -3.84 13.38 -17.65
CA VAL A 79 -3.26 13.95 -16.44
C VAL A 79 -3.89 15.32 -16.11
N GLU A 80 -4.11 16.16 -17.12
CA GLU A 80 -4.80 17.45 -16.94
C GLU A 80 -6.23 17.25 -16.43
N VAL A 81 -6.99 16.30 -16.98
CA VAL A 81 -8.35 15.99 -16.48
C VAL A 81 -8.32 15.50 -15.03
N ALA A 82 -7.32 14.70 -14.64
CA ALA A 82 -7.16 14.26 -13.26
C ALA A 82 -6.95 15.45 -12.30
N GLN A 83 -6.10 16.41 -12.69
CA GLN A 83 -5.85 17.62 -11.91
C GLN A 83 -7.10 18.49 -11.77
N ILE A 84 -7.85 18.67 -12.86
CA ILE A 84 -9.12 19.40 -12.84
C ILE A 84 -10.11 18.72 -11.90
N MET A 85 -10.18 17.39 -11.90
CA MET A 85 -11.05 16.65 -10.99
C MET A 85 -10.64 16.84 -9.53
N ASP A 86 -9.34 16.79 -9.20
CA ASP A 86 -8.85 17.00 -7.83
C ASP A 86 -9.22 18.42 -7.34
N GLN A 87 -8.97 19.45 -8.16
CA GLN A 87 -9.35 20.83 -7.82
C GLN A 87 -10.87 20.98 -7.64
N ALA A 88 -11.65 20.40 -8.55
CA ALA A 88 -13.11 20.47 -8.47
C ALA A 88 -13.65 19.76 -7.23
N LEU A 89 -13.00 18.70 -6.75
CA LEU A 89 -13.35 18.05 -5.49
C LEU A 89 -13.05 18.94 -4.29
N ASP A 90 -11.91 19.63 -4.28
CA ASP A 90 -11.53 20.58 -3.22
C ASP A 90 -12.49 21.79 -3.18
N GLU A 91 -12.88 22.30 -4.34
CA GLU A 91 -13.84 23.40 -4.50
C GLU A 91 -15.30 22.95 -4.36
N SER A 92 -15.55 21.65 -4.19
CA SER A 92 -16.91 21.06 -4.15
C SER A 92 -17.76 21.36 -5.40
N ASN A 93 -17.12 21.48 -6.57
CA ASN A 93 -17.76 21.72 -7.86
C ASN A 93 -18.23 20.42 -8.53
N THR A 94 -19.44 19.99 -8.16
CA THR A 94 -20.06 18.74 -8.65
C THR A 94 -20.19 18.66 -10.18
N GLU A 95 -20.49 19.76 -10.87
CA GLU A 95 -20.68 19.75 -12.32
C GLU A 95 -19.38 19.38 -13.05
N VAL A 96 -18.27 19.99 -12.64
CA VAL A 96 -16.95 19.72 -13.21
C VAL A 96 -16.50 18.29 -12.89
N VAL A 97 -16.74 17.82 -11.66
CA VAL A 97 -16.44 16.43 -11.28
C VAL A 97 -17.18 15.44 -12.19
N LEU A 98 -18.49 15.61 -12.41
CA LEU A 98 -19.28 14.74 -13.27
C LEU A 98 -18.79 14.76 -14.72
N LYS A 99 -18.40 15.92 -15.23
CA LYS A 99 -17.83 16.07 -16.58
C LYS A 99 -16.48 15.35 -16.72
N CYS A 100 -15.62 15.44 -15.72
CA CYS A 100 -14.35 14.70 -15.69
C CYS A 100 -14.57 13.19 -15.70
N ILE A 101 -15.56 12.70 -14.95
CA ILE A 101 -15.95 11.29 -14.95
C ILE A 101 -16.43 10.86 -16.32
N GLU A 102 -17.33 11.62 -16.96
CA GLU A 102 -17.86 11.30 -18.29
C GLU A 102 -16.77 11.25 -19.37
N ILE A 103 -15.93 12.28 -19.43
CA ILE A 103 -14.80 12.34 -20.37
C ILE A 103 -13.89 11.13 -20.17
N SER A 104 -13.53 10.83 -18.92
CA SER A 104 -12.61 9.73 -18.61
C SER A 104 -13.24 8.37 -18.91
N ASP A 105 -14.52 8.16 -18.60
CA ASP A 105 -15.24 6.91 -18.87
C ASP A 105 -15.36 6.62 -20.38
N SER A 106 -15.56 7.66 -21.19
CA SER A 106 -15.61 7.54 -22.66
C SER A 106 -14.25 7.18 -23.27
N ARG A 107 -13.16 7.67 -22.67
CA ARG A 107 -11.79 7.50 -23.18
C ARG A 107 -11.03 6.33 -22.57
N MET A 108 -11.50 5.81 -21.44
CA MET A 108 -10.87 4.71 -20.69
C MET A 108 -10.66 3.46 -21.54
N LEU A 109 -11.65 3.11 -22.36
CA LEU A 109 -11.64 1.92 -23.24
C LEU A 109 -11.36 2.26 -24.70
N SER A 110 -10.87 3.47 -24.99
CA SER A 110 -10.60 3.90 -26.36
C SER A 110 -9.57 2.96 -27.01
N PRO A 111 -9.81 2.46 -28.24
CA PRO A 111 -9.00 1.42 -28.90
C PRO A 111 -7.67 1.94 -29.43
N CYS A 112 -6.95 2.80 -28.69
CA CYS A 112 -5.59 3.20 -29.07
C CYS A 112 -4.58 2.03 -29.02
N ARG A 113 -5.01 0.84 -28.60
CA ARG A 113 -4.30 -0.42 -28.84
C ARG A 113 -4.81 -1.03 -30.14
N GLY A 114 -3.95 -1.05 -31.16
CA GLY A 114 -4.17 -1.89 -32.34
C GLY A 114 -4.52 -3.31 -31.90
N GLN A 115 -5.56 -3.89 -32.50
CA GLN A 115 -6.15 -5.19 -32.15
C GLN A 115 -5.24 -6.41 -32.42
N ASN A 116 -3.92 -6.27 -32.41
CA ASN A 116 -3.00 -7.33 -32.83
C ASN A 116 -2.05 -7.88 -31.75
N GLU A 117 -2.17 -7.47 -30.49
CA GLU A 117 -1.36 -8.06 -29.40
C GLU A 117 -2.27 -8.76 -28.40
N SER A 118 -2.86 -9.87 -28.86
CA SER A 118 -3.40 -10.95 -28.01
C SER A 118 -2.31 -11.96 -27.61
N GLU A 119 -1.05 -11.54 -27.64
CA GLU A 119 0.08 -12.31 -27.12
C GLU A 119 0.49 -11.67 -25.80
N SER A 120 0.64 -12.50 -24.77
CA SER A 120 1.08 -12.15 -23.42
C SER A 120 1.78 -10.79 -23.34
N LEU A 121 1.15 -9.79 -22.69
CA LEU A 121 1.85 -8.57 -22.29
C LEU A 121 3.17 -9.01 -21.66
N GLU A 122 4.28 -8.70 -22.31
CA GLU A 122 5.58 -9.01 -21.74
C GLU A 122 5.61 -8.42 -20.32
N PRO A 123 6.16 -9.14 -19.32
CA PRO A 123 6.14 -8.69 -17.92
C PRO A 123 6.59 -7.22 -17.77
N LEU A 124 7.58 -6.81 -18.56
CA LEU A 124 8.15 -5.45 -18.56
C LEU A 124 7.20 -4.36 -19.07
N ALA A 125 6.25 -4.69 -19.95
CA ALA A 125 5.26 -3.75 -20.46
C ALA A 125 4.23 -3.32 -19.40
N ALA A 126 4.06 -4.11 -18.32
CA ALA A 126 3.12 -3.80 -17.26
C ALA A 126 3.45 -2.49 -16.51
N ALA A 127 4.74 -2.19 -16.33
CA ALA A 127 5.16 -0.95 -15.67
C ALA A 127 4.84 0.30 -16.53
N PHE A 128 4.87 0.16 -17.85
CA PHE A 128 4.59 1.27 -18.77
C PHE A 128 3.11 1.61 -18.87
N LEU A 129 2.23 0.68 -18.49
CA LEU A 129 0.79 0.94 -18.39
C LEU A 129 0.50 2.15 -17.50
N PHE A 130 1.31 2.39 -16.47
CA PHE A 130 1.16 3.54 -15.57
C PHE A 130 1.29 4.89 -16.28
N PHE A 131 1.95 4.91 -17.45
CA PHE A 131 2.14 6.07 -18.31
C PHE A 131 1.17 6.11 -19.49
N SER A 132 0.05 5.38 -19.43
CA SER A 132 -0.98 5.40 -20.48
C SER A 132 -2.18 6.27 -20.11
N ALA A 133 -2.80 6.90 -21.11
CA ALA A 133 -4.04 7.65 -20.93
C ALA A 133 -5.16 6.79 -20.32
N SER A 134 -5.28 5.53 -20.76
CA SER A 134 -6.27 4.57 -20.25
C SER A 134 -6.10 4.33 -18.74
N TRP A 135 -4.86 4.15 -18.28
CA TRP A 135 -4.57 3.98 -16.87
C TRP A 135 -4.95 5.21 -16.04
N VAL A 136 -4.60 6.42 -16.49
CA VAL A 136 -4.98 7.66 -15.81
C VAL A 136 -6.50 7.83 -15.79
N ASN A 137 -7.18 7.65 -16.93
CA ASN A 137 -8.64 7.71 -17.02
C ASN A 137 -9.32 6.73 -16.05
N SER A 138 -8.80 5.49 -15.92
CA SER A 138 -9.35 4.54 -14.95
C SER A 138 -9.19 4.97 -13.49
N LYS A 139 -8.16 5.76 -13.17
CA LYS A 139 -7.97 6.35 -11.83
C LYS A 139 -8.99 7.45 -11.57
N ILE A 140 -9.23 8.30 -12.56
CA ILE A 140 -10.27 9.35 -12.51
C ILE A 140 -11.65 8.70 -12.33
N VAL A 141 -11.97 7.67 -13.12
CA VAL A 141 -13.23 6.92 -13.00
C VAL A 141 -13.36 6.27 -11.62
N GLN A 142 -12.29 5.66 -11.08
CA GLN A 142 -12.30 5.11 -9.73
C GLN A 142 -12.57 6.18 -8.66
N LEU A 143 -11.92 7.35 -8.75
CA LEU A 143 -12.20 8.46 -7.85
C LEU A 143 -13.65 8.94 -8.01
N GLY A 144 -14.17 8.90 -9.24
CA GLY A 144 -15.55 9.19 -9.58
C GLY A 144 -16.54 8.25 -8.92
N VAL A 145 -16.24 6.95 -8.85
CA VAL A 145 -17.03 5.98 -8.07
C VAL A 145 -17.12 6.42 -6.61
N SER A 146 -16.00 6.75 -5.97
CA SER A 146 -16.00 7.22 -4.58
C SER A 146 -16.77 8.53 -4.38
N PHE A 147 -16.76 9.42 -5.37
CA PHE A 147 -17.61 10.62 -5.36
C PHE A 147 -19.10 10.26 -5.44
N LEU A 148 -19.49 9.42 -6.40
CA LEU A 148 -20.88 9.01 -6.60
C LEU A 148 -21.44 8.23 -5.40
N GLU A 149 -20.64 7.39 -4.75
CA GLU A 149 -21.00 6.67 -3.52
C GLU A 149 -21.33 7.64 -2.38
N ARG A 150 -20.56 8.74 -2.24
CA ARG A 150 -20.82 9.80 -1.24
C ARG A 150 -22.11 10.55 -1.54
N GLU A 151 -22.41 10.78 -2.81
CA GLU A 151 -23.67 11.38 -3.28
C GLU A 151 -24.85 10.39 -3.30
N HIS A 152 -24.67 9.16 -2.78
CA HIS A 152 -25.67 8.09 -2.79
C HIS A 152 -26.16 7.68 -4.19
N ARG A 153 -25.40 7.99 -5.25
CA ARG A 153 -25.67 7.62 -6.64
C ARG A 153 -25.12 6.23 -6.96
N TYR A 154 -25.54 5.23 -6.19
CA TYR A 154 -25.01 3.87 -6.29
C TYR A 154 -25.25 3.22 -7.67
N GLY A 155 -26.33 3.56 -8.37
CA GLY A 155 -26.58 3.05 -9.73
C GLY A 155 -25.50 3.46 -10.73
N ASP A 156 -25.05 4.72 -10.67
CA ASP A 156 -23.99 5.22 -11.53
C ASP A 156 -22.62 4.63 -11.14
N ALA A 157 -22.36 4.51 -9.83
CA ALA A 157 -21.17 3.86 -9.30
C ALA A 157 -21.05 2.40 -9.78
N ILE A 158 -22.14 1.62 -9.68
CA ILE A 158 -22.22 0.23 -10.17
C ILE A 158 -21.89 0.15 -11.66
N ARG A 159 -22.43 1.06 -12.48
CA ARG A 159 -22.16 1.11 -13.93
C ARG A 159 -20.67 1.31 -14.21
N LEU A 160 -20.04 2.26 -13.53
CA LEU A 160 -18.61 2.55 -13.69
C LEU A 160 -17.73 1.38 -13.20
N LEU A 161 -18.07 0.78 -12.07
CA LEU A 161 -17.35 -0.38 -11.52
C LEU A 161 -17.42 -1.60 -12.46
N LYS A 162 -18.59 -1.88 -13.05
CA LYS A 162 -18.72 -2.92 -14.07
C LYS A 162 -17.84 -2.62 -15.28
N ARG A 163 -17.78 -1.37 -15.73
CA ARG A 163 -16.91 -0.95 -16.86
C ARG A 163 -15.42 -1.08 -16.54
N LEU A 164 -15.00 -0.69 -15.34
CA LEU A 164 -13.61 -0.87 -14.88
C LEU A 164 -13.23 -2.36 -14.88
N LEU A 165 -14.08 -3.23 -14.33
CA LEU A 165 -13.84 -4.68 -14.28
C LEU A 165 -13.84 -5.35 -15.66
N LEU A 166 -14.57 -4.81 -16.63
CA LEU A 166 -14.56 -5.31 -18.01
C LEU A 166 -13.33 -4.82 -18.80
N GLY A 167 -12.86 -3.60 -18.52
CA GLY A 167 -11.76 -2.96 -19.26
C GLY A 167 -10.35 -3.34 -18.84
N PHE A 168 -10.18 -3.79 -17.60
CA PHE A 168 -8.88 -4.04 -16.99
C PHE A 168 -8.89 -5.43 -16.35
N ASP A 169 -8.62 -6.44 -17.14
CA ASP A 169 -8.55 -7.86 -16.73
C ASP A 169 -7.32 -8.18 -15.87
N CYS A 170 -6.22 -7.43 -16.06
CA CYS A 170 -4.94 -7.63 -15.39
C CYS A 170 -4.51 -6.41 -14.55
N ASP A 171 -5.29 -6.03 -13.53
CA ASP A 171 -5.02 -4.86 -12.68
C ASP A 171 -5.14 -5.18 -11.19
N GLY A 172 -4.13 -4.80 -10.40
CA GLY A 172 -4.14 -4.98 -8.94
C GLY A 172 -5.26 -4.26 -8.20
N ARG A 173 -5.99 -3.34 -8.84
CA ARG A 173 -7.17 -2.66 -8.28
C ARG A 173 -8.46 -3.47 -8.39
N ARG A 174 -8.49 -4.58 -9.14
CA ARG A 174 -9.69 -5.40 -9.32
C ARG A 174 -10.28 -5.87 -8.00
N GLY A 175 -9.45 -6.20 -7.00
CA GLY A 175 -9.91 -6.51 -5.64
C GLY A 175 -10.73 -5.39 -5.00
N TYR A 176 -10.29 -4.14 -5.15
CA TYR A 176 -11.03 -2.98 -4.65
C TYR A 176 -12.33 -2.78 -5.44
N TRP A 177 -12.30 -2.81 -6.77
CA TRP A 177 -13.49 -2.59 -7.60
C TRP A 177 -14.56 -3.68 -7.38
N THR A 178 -14.17 -4.95 -7.31
CA THR A 178 -15.09 -6.07 -7.05
C THR A 178 -15.72 -5.96 -5.67
N LEU A 179 -14.94 -5.57 -4.65
CA LEU A 179 -15.47 -5.32 -3.31
C LEU A 179 -16.49 -4.17 -3.31
N ARG A 180 -16.14 -3.03 -3.92
CA ARG A 180 -17.05 -1.87 -4.01
C ARG A 180 -18.32 -2.21 -4.79
N LEU A 181 -18.20 -2.93 -5.91
CA LEU A 181 -19.35 -3.35 -6.71
C LEU A 181 -20.30 -4.22 -5.89
N SER A 182 -19.75 -5.20 -5.15
CA SER A 182 -20.55 -6.03 -4.27
C SER A 182 -21.22 -5.20 -3.16
N VAL A 183 -20.54 -4.22 -2.57
CA VAL A 183 -21.10 -3.31 -1.55
C VAL A 183 -22.24 -2.46 -2.12
N ASP A 184 -22.04 -1.83 -3.28
CA ASP A 184 -23.04 -0.95 -3.87
C ASP A 184 -24.28 -1.72 -4.33
N LEU A 185 -24.12 -2.95 -4.82
CA LEU A 185 -25.25 -3.84 -5.12
C LEU A 185 -26.09 -4.17 -3.88
N GLU A 186 -25.49 -4.24 -2.70
CA GLU A 186 -26.24 -4.39 -1.45
C GLU A 186 -26.98 -3.09 -1.08
N HIS A 187 -26.38 -1.91 -1.30
CA HIS A 187 -27.06 -0.63 -1.06
C HIS A 187 -28.34 -0.47 -1.89
N VAL A 188 -28.38 -1.00 -3.11
CA VAL A 188 -29.58 -0.99 -3.97
C VAL A 188 -30.51 -2.20 -3.78
N GLY A 189 -30.25 -3.05 -2.79
CA GLY A 189 -31.10 -4.21 -2.44
C GLY A 189 -30.87 -5.47 -3.28
N CYS A 190 -29.92 -5.47 -4.22
CA CYS A 190 -29.58 -6.60 -5.08
C CYS A 190 -28.68 -7.63 -4.37
N LEU A 191 -29.15 -8.20 -3.27
CA LEU A 191 -28.34 -9.08 -2.39
C LEU A 191 -27.79 -10.33 -3.07
N ASN A 192 -28.55 -10.94 -4.00
CA ASN A 192 -28.09 -12.13 -4.72
C ASN A 192 -26.98 -11.79 -5.72
N GLU A 193 -27.11 -10.68 -6.45
CA GLU A 193 -26.06 -10.20 -7.35
C GLU A 193 -24.82 -9.77 -6.55
N SER A 194 -25.02 -9.09 -5.42
CA SER A 194 -23.96 -8.75 -4.48
C SER A 194 -23.15 -9.97 -4.03
N LEU A 195 -23.84 -11.05 -3.62
CA LEU A 195 -23.20 -12.30 -3.24
C LEU A 195 -22.46 -12.95 -4.42
N LEU A 196 -23.07 -13.00 -5.60
CA LEU A 196 -22.44 -13.58 -6.80
C LEU A 196 -21.17 -12.81 -7.22
N VAL A 197 -21.17 -11.49 -7.14
CA VAL A 197 -19.97 -10.67 -7.39
C VAL A 197 -18.89 -11.00 -6.37
N ALA A 198 -19.25 -11.17 -5.10
CA ALA A 198 -18.27 -11.52 -4.08
C ALA A 198 -17.69 -12.92 -4.27
N GLU A 199 -18.52 -13.92 -4.59
CA GLU A 199 -18.09 -15.28 -4.92
C GLU A 199 -17.20 -15.32 -6.16
N GLY A 200 -17.60 -14.62 -7.23
CA GLY A 200 -16.82 -14.49 -8.46
C GLY A 200 -15.46 -13.84 -8.23
N GLY A 201 -15.41 -12.78 -7.41
CA GLY A 201 -14.18 -12.11 -7.03
C GLY A 201 -13.17 -13.01 -6.34
N LEU A 202 -13.59 -14.04 -5.61
CA LEU A 202 -12.65 -14.98 -4.98
C LEU A 202 -11.94 -15.91 -5.98
N SER A 203 -12.50 -16.04 -7.19
CA SER A 203 -11.92 -16.81 -8.30
C SER A 203 -10.98 -15.97 -9.18
N ASP A 204 -10.95 -14.65 -8.98
CA ASP A 204 -10.10 -13.73 -9.72
C ASP A 204 -8.70 -13.65 -9.07
N SER A 205 -7.65 -13.94 -9.85
CA SER A 205 -6.26 -13.96 -9.39
C SER A 205 -5.71 -12.60 -8.98
N TRP A 206 -6.35 -11.51 -9.44
CA TRP A 206 -5.97 -10.13 -9.10
C TRP A 206 -6.65 -9.60 -7.83
N VAL A 207 -7.45 -10.44 -7.17
CA VAL A 207 -8.08 -10.15 -5.88
C VAL A 207 -7.23 -10.71 -4.75
N ARG A 208 -6.41 -9.84 -4.15
CA ARG A 208 -5.34 -10.20 -3.22
C ARG A 208 -5.47 -9.47 -1.87
N ALA A 209 -4.63 -9.87 -0.91
CA ALA A 209 -4.47 -9.27 0.42
C ALA A 209 -5.81 -8.87 1.10
N GLY A 210 -5.94 -7.64 1.59
CA GLY A 210 -7.12 -7.17 2.30
C GLY A 210 -8.42 -7.23 1.49
N SER A 211 -8.39 -7.00 0.18
CA SER A 211 -9.58 -7.14 -0.68
C SER A 211 -10.11 -8.57 -0.71
N ARG A 212 -9.22 -9.56 -0.71
CA ARG A 212 -9.60 -10.97 -0.66
C ARG A 212 -10.27 -11.32 0.67
N ILE A 213 -9.69 -10.88 1.80
CA ILE A 213 -10.29 -11.09 3.14
C ILE A 213 -11.67 -10.42 3.23
N ALA A 214 -11.80 -9.19 2.73
CA ALA A 214 -13.06 -8.45 2.72
C ALA A 214 -14.17 -9.20 1.96
N LEU A 215 -13.84 -9.74 0.79
CA LEU A 215 -14.77 -10.53 -0.02
C LEU A 215 -15.11 -11.86 0.64
N GLN A 216 -14.14 -12.57 1.23
CA GLN A 216 -14.39 -13.81 1.96
C GLN A 216 -15.37 -13.59 3.13
N ARG A 217 -15.15 -12.56 3.96
CA ARG A 217 -16.06 -12.19 5.06
C ARG A 217 -17.45 -11.83 4.53
N ARG A 218 -17.52 -11.17 3.39
CA ARG A 218 -18.78 -10.81 2.73
C ARG A 218 -19.54 -12.03 2.23
N VAL A 219 -18.87 -13.01 1.62
CA VAL A 219 -19.46 -14.29 1.23
C VAL A 219 -20.01 -15.03 2.46
N LEU A 220 -19.28 -15.08 3.57
CA LEU A 220 -19.76 -15.71 4.81
C LEU A 220 -20.98 -15.00 5.42
N ARG A 221 -21.03 -13.66 5.32
CA ARG A 221 -22.14 -12.86 5.85
C ARG A 221 -23.40 -12.97 4.98
N LEU A 222 -23.26 -12.80 3.66
CA LEU A 222 -24.38 -12.79 2.71
C LEU A 222 -24.87 -14.20 2.38
N GLY A 223 -23.96 -15.18 2.37
CA GLY A 223 -24.22 -16.57 2.01
C GLY A 223 -24.98 -17.37 3.06
N LYS A 224 -25.43 -16.79 4.17
CA LYS A 224 -26.23 -17.51 5.17
C LYS A 224 -27.53 -18.06 4.55
N PRO A 225 -28.07 -19.19 5.06
CA PRO A 225 -29.35 -19.72 4.60
C PRO A 225 -30.46 -18.65 4.62
N PRO A 226 -31.37 -18.64 3.62
CA PRO A 226 -31.54 -19.66 2.58
C PRO A 226 -30.67 -19.47 1.32
N ARG A 227 -29.75 -18.49 1.26
CA ARG A 227 -28.99 -18.19 0.02
C ARG A 227 -27.93 -19.25 -0.31
N ARG A 228 -27.15 -19.68 0.68
CA ARG A 228 -26.26 -20.85 0.59
C ARG A 228 -26.41 -21.70 1.84
N TRP A 229 -26.35 -23.01 1.65
CA TRP A 229 -26.38 -24.00 2.74
C TRP A 229 -24.98 -24.54 3.06
N LYS A 230 -24.06 -24.48 2.09
CA LYS A 230 -22.70 -24.97 2.23
C LYS A 230 -21.79 -23.84 2.73
N THR A 231 -21.11 -24.09 3.84
CA THR A 231 -20.06 -23.20 4.36
C THR A 231 -18.79 -23.32 3.50
N PRO A 232 -18.20 -22.21 3.03
CA PRO A 232 -16.93 -22.23 2.30
C PRO A 232 -15.75 -22.79 3.12
N SER A 233 -14.79 -23.44 2.46
CA SER A 233 -13.61 -24.04 3.11
C SER A 233 -12.70 -23.03 3.81
N PHE A 234 -12.62 -21.80 3.31
CA PHE A 234 -11.81 -20.73 3.92
C PHE A 234 -12.42 -20.16 5.21
N SER A 235 -13.62 -20.60 5.62
CA SER A 235 -14.33 -20.06 6.79
C SER A 235 -13.52 -20.15 8.07
N GLU A 236 -12.81 -21.26 8.29
CA GLU A 236 -11.98 -21.45 9.49
C GLU A 236 -10.79 -20.49 9.53
N SER A 237 -10.07 -20.35 8.41
CA SER A 237 -8.94 -19.42 8.28
C SER A 237 -9.36 -17.96 8.52
N VAL A 238 -10.47 -17.53 7.89
CA VAL A 238 -10.95 -16.14 8.00
C VAL A 238 -11.50 -15.80 9.38
N ASN A 239 -12.06 -16.78 10.07
CA ASN A 239 -12.57 -16.62 11.44
C ASN A 239 -11.55 -17.03 12.52
N ARG A 240 -10.31 -17.33 12.14
CA ARG A 240 -9.24 -17.67 13.09
C ARG A 240 -9.14 -16.56 14.12
N LYS A 241 -9.22 -16.94 15.40
CA LYS A 241 -9.15 -16.00 16.50
C LYS A 241 -7.73 -15.45 16.60
N ILE A 242 -7.60 -14.13 16.47
CA ILE A 242 -6.35 -13.42 16.73
C ILE A 242 -6.32 -13.14 18.24
N PRO A 243 -5.22 -13.46 18.95
CA PRO A 243 -5.08 -13.14 20.37
C PRO A 243 -5.33 -11.65 20.63
N GLU A 244 -6.02 -11.34 21.73
CA GLU A 244 -6.31 -9.95 22.12
C GLU A 244 -5.84 -9.73 23.55
N VAL A 245 -5.14 -8.62 23.77
CA VAL A 245 -4.69 -8.13 25.08
C VAL A 245 -5.37 -6.80 25.36
N PHE A 246 -5.72 -6.54 26.62
CA PHE A 246 -6.41 -5.31 27.03
C PHE A 246 -5.50 -4.49 27.92
N VAL A 247 -5.20 -3.26 27.48
CA VAL A 247 -4.39 -2.30 28.23
C VAL A 247 -5.30 -1.17 28.69
N GLN A 248 -5.23 -0.84 29.98
CA GLN A 248 -5.99 0.25 30.54
C GLN A 248 -5.18 1.55 30.43
N GLY A 249 -5.80 2.60 29.91
CA GLY A 249 -5.19 3.94 29.86
C GLY A 249 -6.08 4.98 30.52
N ARG A 250 -5.49 5.99 31.17
CA ARG A 250 -6.23 7.15 31.69
C ARG A 250 -6.42 8.16 30.55
N PRO A 251 -7.66 8.38 30.04
CA PRO A 251 -7.88 9.22 28.87
C PRO A 251 -7.73 10.71 29.18
N LEU A 252 -7.15 11.46 28.24
CA LEU A 252 -7.03 12.93 28.29
C LEU A 252 -8.20 13.65 27.60
N ASN A 253 -8.66 13.11 26.47
CA ASN A 253 -9.72 13.71 25.65
C ASN A 253 -10.78 12.67 25.26
N PHE A 254 -12.05 12.99 25.48
CA PHE A 254 -13.20 12.17 25.08
C PHE A 254 -13.94 12.71 23.83
N LYS A 255 -13.31 13.59 23.05
CA LYS A 255 -13.94 14.11 21.83
C LYS A 255 -13.88 13.08 20.70
N ALA A 256 -15.05 12.77 20.14
CA ALA A 256 -15.16 11.97 18.93
C ALA A 256 -14.49 12.71 17.76
N GLY A 257 -13.64 12.02 16.99
CA GLY A 257 -12.96 12.57 15.82
C GLY A 257 -11.56 13.16 16.09
N THR A 258 -11.11 13.25 17.34
CA THR A 258 -9.72 13.59 17.69
C THR A 258 -8.91 12.35 18.03
N LYS A 259 -7.61 12.30 17.69
CA LYS A 259 -6.70 11.22 18.11
C LYS A 259 -6.80 11.02 19.62
N SER A 260 -7.04 9.79 20.06
CA SER A 260 -7.10 9.46 21.48
C SER A 260 -5.74 9.68 22.13
N ARG A 261 -5.70 10.42 23.23
CA ARG A 261 -4.50 10.68 24.02
C ARG A 261 -4.73 10.19 25.45
N PHE A 262 -3.69 9.65 26.06
CA PHE A 262 -3.72 9.05 27.38
C PHE A 262 -2.58 9.61 28.24
N TYR A 263 -2.68 9.45 29.56
CA TYR A 263 -1.52 9.57 30.44
C TYR A 263 -0.76 8.24 30.45
N GLY A 264 0.54 8.31 30.19
CA GLY A 264 1.46 7.18 30.34
C GLY A 264 1.73 6.83 31.80
N GLU A 265 2.46 5.75 32.02
CA GLU A 265 2.90 5.32 33.36
C GLU A 265 3.83 6.35 34.04
N ASP A 266 4.56 7.10 33.21
CA ASP A 266 5.41 8.23 33.60
C ASP A 266 4.63 9.51 33.95
N GLY A 267 3.31 9.51 33.77
CA GLY A 267 2.44 10.67 33.98
C GLY A 267 2.43 11.66 32.82
N GLU A 268 3.16 11.39 31.74
CA GLU A 268 3.22 12.25 30.56
C GLU A 268 2.12 11.94 29.55
N GLN A 269 1.85 12.87 28.65
CA GLN A 269 0.83 12.70 27.62
C GLN A 269 1.33 11.85 26.44
N CYS A 270 0.68 10.71 26.18
CA CYS A 270 1.07 9.76 25.15
C CYS A 270 -0.10 9.36 24.21
N GLY A 271 0.25 8.75 23.07
CA GLY A 271 -0.71 8.12 22.14
C GLY A 271 -1.08 6.69 22.56
N VAL A 272 -1.98 6.03 21.82
CA VAL A 272 -2.36 4.64 22.14
C VAL A 272 -1.21 3.66 21.93
N GLU A 273 -0.39 3.90 20.92
CA GLU A 273 0.73 3.04 20.54
C GLU A 273 1.89 3.17 21.54
N GLU A 274 2.15 4.38 22.02
CA GLU A 274 3.15 4.65 23.05
C GLU A 274 2.74 4.03 24.40
N LEU A 275 1.47 4.16 24.78
CA LEU A 275 0.94 3.50 25.98
C LEU A 275 1.08 1.96 25.88
N ALA A 276 0.85 1.40 24.70
CA ALA A 276 1.06 -0.03 24.47
C ALA A 276 2.55 -0.40 24.58
N LEU A 277 3.47 0.40 24.05
CA LEU A 277 4.91 0.19 24.21
C LEU A 277 5.34 0.21 25.69
N GLN A 278 4.85 1.17 26.47
CA GLN A 278 5.11 1.24 27.92
C GLN A 278 4.63 -0.04 28.62
N TYR A 279 3.40 -0.49 28.32
CA TYR A 279 2.87 -1.75 28.84
C TYR A 279 3.78 -2.93 28.51
N TYR A 280 4.17 -3.11 27.24
CA TYR A 280 5.01 -4.24 26.84
C TYR A 280 6.43 -4.19 27.41
N ALA A 281 6.98 -2.99 27.63
CA ALA A 281 8.27 -2.81 28.29
C ALA A 281 8.21 -3.13 29.81
N GLY A 282 7.05 -2.91 30.44
CA GLY A 282 6.80 -3.23 31.84
C GLY A 282 6.03 -4.56 32.01
N GLU A 283 4.79 -4.45 32.49
CA GLU A 283 3.92 -5.57 32.88
C GLU A 283 3.65 -6.59 31.75
N GLY A 284 3.74 -6.16 30.49
CA GLY A 284 3.53 -6.96 29.29
C GLY A 284 4.71 -7.86 28.90
N GLY A 285 5.78 -7.89 29.71
CA GLY A 285 6.82 -8.92 29.62
C GLY A 285 8.22 -8.44 29.24
N GLY A 286 8.57 -7.19 29.51
CA GLY A 286 9.96 -6.71 29.34
C GLY A 286 10.43 -6.59 27.89
N TRP A 287 9.52 -6.34 26.96
CA TRP A 287 9.84 -6.24 25.53
C TRP A 287 10.51 -4.89 25.20
N GLN A 288 11.45 -4.94 24.27
CA GLN A 288 11.87 -3.76 23.52
C GLN A 288 11.04 -3.68 22.24
N GLY A 289 10.89 -2.49 21.67
CA GLY A 289 10.15 -2.38 20.43
C GLY A 289 10.01 -0.97 19.91
N VAL A 290 9.48 -0.87 18.69
CA VAL A 290 9.22 0.40 18.02
C VAL A 290 7.81 0.47 17.47
N HIS A 291 7.23 1.67 17.49
CA HIS A 291 6.01 2.00 16.78
C HIS A 291 6.36 2.57 15.40
N THR A 292 6.25 1.75 14.35
CA THR A 292 6.59 2.20 12.98
C THR A 292 5.61 1.83 11.88
N GLU A 293 4.46 1.24 12.21
CA GLU A 293 3.52 0.73 11.21
C GLU A 293 4.28 -0.15 10.19
N SER A 294 4.14 0.12 8.89
CA SER A 294 4.89 -0.58 7.83
C SER A 294 6.34 -0.10 7.66
N GLY A 295 6.76 0.98 8.31
CA GLY A 295 8.04 1.65 8.05
C GLY A 295 9.27 0.77 8.27
N ILE A 296 9.40 0.13 9.44
CA ILE A 296 10.54 -0.75 9.74
C ILE A 296 10.59 -1.93 8.78
N TRP A 297 9.43 -2.52 8.46
CA TRP A 297 9.33 -3.67 7.56
C TRP A 297 9.78 -3.36 6.15
N LEU A 298 9.37 -2.20 5.62
CA LEU A 298 9.80 -1.74 4.31
C LEU A 298 11.29 -1.40 4.29
N THR A 299 11.83 -0.89 5.39
CA THR A 299 13.27 -0.63 5.54
C THR A 299 14.07 -1.93 5.55
N ILE A 300 13.65 -2.92 6.36
CA ILE A 300 14.25 -4.26 6.41
C ILE A 300 14.18 -4.91 5.02
N PHE A 301 13.01 -4.89 4.37
CA PHE A 301 12.84 -5.44 3.02
C PHE A 301 13.82 -4.81 2.03
N ALA A 302 13.87 -3.47 1.97
CA ALA A 302 14.71 -2.77 1.02
C ALA A 302 16.21 -3.02 1.27
N LEU A 303 16.64 -3.09 2.52
CA LEU A 303 18.04 -3.41 2.87
C LEU A 303 18.39 -4.87 2.54
N LEU A 304 17.52 -5.82 2.90
CA LEU A 304 17.75 -7.24 2.62
C LEU A 304 17.70 -7.54 1.13
N MET A 305 16.85 -6.85 0.37
CA MET A 305 16.62 -7.10 -1.06
C MET A 305 17.34 -6.08 -1.96
N TRP A 306 18.28 -5.27 -1.43
CA TRP A 306 18.88 -4.14 -2.15
C TRP A 306 19.44 -4.54 -3.53
N ASP A 307 20.28 -5.57 -3.55
CA ASP A 307 20.91 -6.09 -4.78
C ASP A 307 19.87 -6.62 -5.79
N ILE A 308 18.71 -7.08 -5.30
CA ILE A 308 17.60 -7.57 -6.12
C ILE A 308 16.81 -6.40 -6.72
N ILE A 309 16.53 -5.39 -5.89
CA ILE A 309 15.77 -4.20 -6.27
C ILE A 309 16.52 -3.44 -7.38
N PHE A 310 17.83 -3.33 -7.25
CA PHE A 310 18.71 -2.61 -8.20
C PHE A 310 19.43 -3.52 -9.19
N ALA A 311 18.99 -4.78 -9.33
CA ALA A 311 19.53 -5.71 -10.32
C ALA A 311 19.36 -5.19 -11.76
N ASP A 312 20.28 -5.60 -12.64
CA ASP A 312 20.28 -5.25 -14.06
C ASP A 312 19.12 -5.92 -14.79
N VAL A 313 18.00 -5.21 -14.86
CA VAL A 313 16.80 -5.59 -15.61
C VAL A 313 16.50 -4.52 -16.65
N PRO A 314 16.25 -4.88 -17.92
CA PRO A 314 15.89 -3.92 -18.96
C PRO A 314 14.71 -3.04 -18.56
N ASN A 315 14.67 -1.80 -19.01
CA ASN A 315 13.53 -0.87 -18.98
C ASN A 315 12.97 -0.45 -17.60
N VAL A 316 13.38 -1.06 -16.49
CA VAL A 316 12.87 -0.72 -15.15
C VAL A 316 13.55 0.53 -14.56
N PHE A 317 14.74 0.89 -15.05
CA PHE A 317 15.44 2.14 -14.74
C PHE A 317 15.67 2.94 -16.03
N ARG A 318 15.12 4.16 -16.06
CA ARG A 318 15.10 5.07 -17.21
C ARG A 318 16.04 6.25 -17.03
N THR A 319 16.25 6.68 -15.79
CA THR A 319 17.21 7.73 -15.43
C THR A 319 17.89 7.38 -14.11
N ARG A 320 18.99 8.08 -13.80
CA ARG A 320 19.77 7.91 -12.55
C ARG A 320 19.11 8.55 -11.31
N PHE A 321 17.88 9.04 -11.44
CA PHE A 321 17.14 9.76 -10.39
C PHE A 321 15.95 8.95 -9.85
N GLN A 322 15.96 7.63 -10.05
CA GLN A 322 14.97 6.71 -9.52
C GLN A 322 15.42 6.10 -8.19
N ILE A 323 14.48 5.99 -7.26
CA ILE A 323 14.67 5.39 -5.92
C ILE A 323 14.16 3.93 -5.84
N ALA A 324 13.57 3.44 -6.93
CA ALA A 324 13.03 2.10 -7.09
C ALA A 324 12.85 1.79 -8.59
N PRO A 325 12.87 0.50 -8.98
CA PRO A 325 12.57 0.12 -10.35
C PRO A 325 11.07 0.35 -10.65
N LEU A 326 10.76 0.71 -11.90
CA LEU A 326 9.39 1.04 -12.33
C LEU A 326 8.41 -0.14 -12.17
N ASP A 327 8.92 -1.37 -12.16
CA ASP A 327 8.12 -2.58 -12.06
C ASP A 327 7.83 -3.02 -10.61
N LEU A 328 8.38 -2.36 -9.58
CA LEU A 328 8.24 -2.78 -8.17
C LEU A 328 6.78 -2.99 -7.72
N ASP A 329 5.86 -2.15 -8.19
CA ASP A 329 4.42 -2.24 -7.86
C ASP A 329 3.64 -3.16 -8.82
N THR A 330 4.32 -4.00 -9.58
CA THR A 330 3.73 -4.92 -10.58
C THR A 330 4.18 -6.36 -10.31
N ASP A 331 3.37 -7.31 -10.77
CA ASP A 331 3.69 -8.74 -10.70
C ASP A 331 5.00 -9.08 -11.46
N SER A 332 5.40 -8.24 -12.43
CA SER A 332 6.65 -8.41 -13.18
C SER A 332 7.89 -8.36 -12.32
N PHE A 333 7.90 -7.58 -11.23
CA PHE A 333 9.08 -7.46 -10.36
C PHE A 333 9.57 -8.82 -9.89
N TYR A 334 8.64 -9.62 -9.37
CA TYR A 334 8.92 -10.99 -8.96
C TYR A 334 9.13 -11.92 -10.15
N MET A 335 8.29 -11.86 -11.19
CA MET A 335 8.37 -12.82 -12.30
C MET A 335 9.70 -12.74 -13.05
N VAL A 336 10.18 -11.54 -13.37
CA VAL A 336 11.44 -11.34 -14.11
C VAL A 336 12.66 -11.69 -13.26
N ARG A 337 12.57 -11.51 -11.93
CA ARG A 337 13.67 -11.80 -10.99
C ARG A 337 13.48 -13.10 -10.21
N LYS A 338 12.57 -14.00 -10.63
CA LYS A 338 12.12 -15.13 -9.80
C LYS A 338 13.27 -16.02 -9.32
N SER A 339 14.17 -16.41 -10.21
CA SER A 339 15.33 -17.24 -9.86
C SER A 339 16.27 -16.54 -8.88
N LEU A 340 16.55 -15.27 -9.11
CA LEU A 340 17.41 -14.44 -8.26
C LEU A 340 16.78 -14.22 -6.88
N ILE A 341 15.49 -13.90 -6.83
CA ILE A 341 14.70 -13.73 -5.60
C ILE A 341 14.71 -15.02 -4.81
N GLU A 342 14.29 -16.15 -5.38
CA GLU A 342 14.15 -17.39 -4.60
C GLU A 342 15.51 -17.90 -4.08
N SER A 343 16.58 -17.76 -4.85
CA SER A 343 17.94 -18.08 -4.37
C SER A 343 18.37 -17.18 -3.22
N HIS A 344 18.06 -15.87 -3.30
CA HIS A 344 18.39 -14.92 -2.23
C HIS A 344 17.53 -15.10 -0.98
N LEU A 345 16.25 -15.41 -1.14
CA LEU A 345 15.35 -15.75 -0.04
C LEU A 345 15.80 -17.02 0.70
N GLN A 346 16.37 -18.00 -0.02
CA GLN A 346 16.96 -19.18 0.61
C GLN A 346 18.15 -18.81 1.51
N ARG A 347 19.00 -17.87 1.08
CA ARG A 347 20.11 -17.36 1.91
C ARG A 347 19.62 -16.67 3.19
N ILE A 348 18.56 -15.86 3.07
CA ILE A 348 17.90 -15.22 4.21
C ILE A 348 17.33 -16.28 5.16
N HIS A 349 16.64 -17.28 4.61
CA HIS A 349 16.09 -18.41 5.36
C HIS A 349 17.18 -19.14 6.16
N ASP A 350 18.35 -19.35 5.56
CA ASP A 350 19.48 -20.08 6.15
C ASP A 350 20.33 -19.24 7.13
N GLY A 351 19.85 -18.05 7.50
CA GLY A 351 20.43 -17.26 8.60
C GLY A 351 21.36 -16.12 8.18
N LEU A 352 21.50 -15.83 6.88
CA LEU A 352 22.38 -14.74 6.39
C LEU A 352 21.73 -13.35 6.44
N ALA A 353 20.52 -13.22 6.98
CA ALA A 353 19.76 -11.97 6.97
C ALA A 353 20.51 -10.81 7.65
N GLU A 354 21.09 -11.03 8.83
CA GLU A 354 21.80 -9.98 9.57
C GLU A 354 23.05 -9.50 8.82
N GLU A 355 23.85 -10.42 8.26
CA GLU A 355 25.03 -10.09 7.46
C GLU A 355 24.66 -9.27 6.22
N ILE A 356 23.62 -9.70 5.49
CA ILE A 356 23.13 -8.99 4.31
C ILE A 356 22.66 -7.58 4.72
N LEU A 357 21.95 -7.44 5.83
CA LEU A 357 21.46 -6.16 6.32
C LEU A 357 22.61 -5.21 6.68
N ILE A 358 23.62 -5.69 7.42
CA ILE A 358 24.78 -4.89 7.82
C ILE A 358 25.52 -4.40 6.58
N LYS A 359 25.85 -5.32 5.66
CA LYS A 359 26.56 -4.99 4.43
C LYS A 359 25.79 -3.97 3.59
N SER A 360 24.47 -4.17 3.45
CA SER A 360 23.61 -3.26 2.70
C SER A 360 23.56 -1.87 3.36
N TRP A 361 23.46 -1.81 4.69
CA TRP A 361 23.49 -0.56 5.44
C TRP A 361 24.82 0.19 5.22
N GLU A 362 25.95 -0.46 5.42
CA GLU A 362 27.28 0.17 5.33
C GLU A 362 27.57 0.73 3.93
N LEU A 363 27.18 0.01 2.88
CA LEU A 363 27.41 0.43 1.50
C LEU A 363 26.45 1.54 1.04
N ASN A 364 25.23 1.56 1.58
CA ASN A 364 24.15 2.35 1.02
C ASN A 364 23.60 3.44 1.95
N ASN A 365 24.09 3.58 3.18
CA ASN A 365 23.60 4.59 4.13
C ASN A 365 23.50 5.99 3.49
N GLY A 366 22.39 6.68 3.72
CA GLY A 366 22.06 7.98 3.13
C GLY A 366 21.60 7.95 1.66
N THR A 367 21.53 6.77 1.04
CA THR A 367 21.08 6.63 -0.36
C THR A 367 19.56 6.50 -0.42
N SER A 368 18.90 7.35 -1.22
CA SER A 368 17.45 7.33 -1.40
C SER A 368 16.97 6.01 -1.99
N CYS A 369 16.15 5.28 -1.24
CA CYS A 369 15.50 4.05 -1.70
C CYS A 369 14.05 4.05 -1.22
N ARG A 370 13.13 3.62 -2.08
CA ARG A 370 11.73 3.47 -1.68
C ARG A 370 11.64 2.44 -0.55
N GLY A 371 10.92 2.81 0.51
CA GLY A 371 10.74 1.97 1.69
C GLY A 371 11.79 2.17 2.79
N VAL A 372 12.90 2.86 2.52
CA VAL A 372 13.96 3.12 3.53
C VAL A 372 13.79 4.50 4.13
N ASN A 373 13.85 4.59 5.45
CA ASN A 373 14.03 5.84 6.18
C ASN A 373 15.26 5.74 7.10
N TRP A 374 16.36 6.35 6.66
CA TRP A 374 17.66 6.31 7.36
C TRP A 374 17.67 7.04 8.71
N GLU A 375 16.77 7.99 8.91
CA GLU A 375 16.71 8.80 10.14
C GLU A 375 15.84 8.17 11.22
N ARG A 376 14.90 7.30 10.83
CA ARG A 376 13.93 6.70 11.75
C ARG A 376 14.47 5.51 12.53
N HIS A 377 15.47 4.81 12.00
CA HIS A 377 15.94 3.54 12.52
C HIS A 377 17.47 3.51 12.62
N SER A 378 18.00 2.95 13.70
CA SER A 378 19.43 2.69 13.84
C SER A 378 19.80 1.30 13.31
N LEU A 379 21.06 1.12 12.89
CA LEU A 379 21.56 -0.20 12.50
C LEU A 379 21.43 -1.23 13.63
N SER A 380 21.71 -0.84 14.88
CA SER A 380 21.58 -1.73 16.04
C SER A 380 20.15 -2.22 16.24
N GLU A 381 19.17 -1.34 16.05
CA GLU A 381 17.75 -1.68 16.16
C GLU A 381 17.31 -2.65 15.06
N LEU A 382 17.70 -2.36 13.80
CA LEU A 382 17.39 -3.23 12.67
C LEU A 382 18.03 -4.62 12.79
N ARG A 383 19.26 -4.68 13.31
CA ARG A 383 19.95 -5.95 13.60
C ARG A 383 19.22 -6.75 14.67
N ALA A 384 18.83 -6.12 15.77
CA ALA A 384 18.08 -6.77 16.84
C ALA A 384 16.74 -7.32 16.32
N ALA A 385 15.99 -6.50 15.56
CA ALA A 385 14.75 -6.91 14.92
C ALA A 385 14.95 -8.12 13.99
N VAL A 386 15.92 -8.07 13.07
CA VAL A 386 16.20 -9.16 12.12
C VAL A 386 16.63 -10.46 12.83
N ALA A 387 17.47 -10.36 13.85
CA ALA A 387 17.90 -11.51 14.64
C ALA A 387 16.71 -12.18 15.36
N CYS A 388 15.82 -11.38 15.97
CA CYS A 388 14.67 -11.89 16.72
C CYS A 388 13.52 -12.39 15.83
N ILE A 389 13.36 -11.85 14.63
CA ILE A 389 12.34 -12.33 13.67
C ILE A 389 12.72 -13.72 13.13
N GLY A 390 14.00 -13.94 12.86
CA GLY A 390 14.51 -15.19 12.30
C GLY A 390 14.38 -15.29 10.77
N GLY A 391 15.27 -16.10 10.18
CA GLY A 391 15.44 -16.19 8.72
C GLY A 391 14.21 -16.67 7.96
N SER A 392 13.51 -17.70 8.45
CA SER A 392 12.33 -18.26 7.77
C SER A 392 11.20 -17.23 7.62
N CYS A 393 10.90 -16.53 8.71
CA CYS A 393 9.91 -15.46 8.73
C CYS A 393 10.29 -14.29 7.82
N LEU A 394 11.55 -13.83 7.88
CA LEU A 394 12.04 -12.76 7.02
C LEU A 394 11.95 -13.13 5.54
N ALA A 395 12.33 -14.36 5.17
CA ALA A 395 12.23 -14.85 3.81
C ALA A 395 10.76 -14.87 3.34
N SER A 396 9.83 -15.27 4.19
CA SER A 396 8.40 -15.23 3.87
C SER A 396 7.88 -13.81 3.66
N ILE A 397 8.22 -12.87 4.55
CA ILE A 397 7.81 -11.45 4.42
C ILE A 397 8.40 -10.84 3.14
N CYS A 398 9.69 -11.07 2.88
CA CYS A 398 10.35 -10.57 1.67
C CYS A 398 9.72 -11.17 0.40
N ARG A 399 9.29 -12.44 0.44
CA ARG A 399 8.56 -13.06 -0.67
C ARG A 399 7.23 -12.37 -0.95
N HIS A 400 6.42 -12.11 0.08
CA HIS A 400 5.12 -11.44 -0.07
C HIS A 400 5.28 -10.02 -0.64
N LEU A 401 6.25 -9.25 -0.12
CA LEU A 401 6.56 -7.91 -0.60
C LEU A 401 7.14 -7.93 -2.02
N ALA A 402 7.94 -8.92 -2.40
CA ALA A 402 8.43 -9.04 -3.77
C ALA A 402 7.30 -9.42 -4.74
N GLN A 403 6.40 -10.33 -4.35
CA GLN A 403 5.32 -10.80 -5.23
C GLN A 403 4.25 -9.73 -5.48
N ASP A 404 3.91 -8.93 -4.47
CA ASP A 404 2.92 -7.87 -4.60
C ASP A 404 3.21 -6.74 -3.60
N TYR A 405 4.27 -5.99 -3.87
CA TYR A 405 4.69 -4.85 -3.04
C TYR A 405 3.53 -3.88 -2.82
N ARG A 406 2.78 -3.61 -3.89
CA ARG A 406 1.65 -2.68 -3.89
C ARG A 406 0.59 -3.05 -2.85
N SER A 407 0.20 -4.32 -2.76
CA SER A 407 -0.83 -4.76 -1.83
C SER A 407 -0.29 -4.96 -0.42
N TRP A 408 0.97 -5.34 -0.27
CA TRP A 408 1.55 -5.72 1.01
C TRP A 408 2.33 -4.60 1.70
N SER A 409 2.65 -3.48 1.03
CA SER A 409 3.39 -2.36 1.62
C SER A 409 2.61 -1.53 2.64
N SER A 410 1.41 -1.96 3.04
CA SER A 410 0.61 -1.27 4.06
C SER A 410 -0.18 -2.26 4.92
N GLY A 411 -0.57 -1.79 6.10
CA GLY A 411 -1.34 -2.57 7.08
C GLY A 411 -0.52 -3.58 7.88
N MET A 412 0.80 -3.45 7.90
CA MET A 412 1.62 -4.16 8.90
C MET A 412 1.22 -3.74 10.32
N PRO A 413 1.38 -4.62 11.33
CA PRO A 413 1.12 -4.28 12.73
C PRO A 413 1.88 -3.04 13.20
N ASP A 414 1.24 -2.24 14.05
CA ASP A 414 1.79 -0.95 14.52
C ASP A 414 3.13 -1.11 15.25
N LEU A 415 3.24 -2.13 16.10
CA LEU A 415 4.43 -2.41 16.90
C LEU A 415 5.15 -3.65 16.39
N LEU A 416 6.47 -3.53 16.25
CA LEU A 416 7.39 -4.65 16.24
C LEU A 416 8.14 -4.65 17.56
N LEU A 417 7.94 -5.71 18.33
CA LEU A 417 8.58 -5.95 19.61
C LEU A 417 9.60 -7.08 19.48
N TRP A 418 10.68 -7.01 20.24
CA TRP A 418 11.66 -8.06 20.36
C TRP A 418 12.23 -8.11 21.78
N HIS A 419 12.72 -9.27 22.17
CA HIS A 419 13.59 -9.40 23.33
C HIS A 419 14.54 -10.58 23.11
N PHE A 420 15.65 -10.58 23.84
CA PHE A 420 16.57 -11.72 23.91
C PHE A 420 16.38 -12.39 25.25
N ASN A 421 16.19 -13.70 25.25
CA ASN A 421 16.14 -14.47 26.48
C ASN A 421 17.55 -14.72 27.04
N GLU A 422 17.64 -15.39 28.21
CA GLU A 422 18.91 -15.67 28.89
C GLU A 422 19.89 -16.51 28.04
N ASP A 423 19.36 -17.31 27.10
CA ASP A 423 20.14 -18.13 26.16
C ASP A 423 20.52 -17.38 24.86
N PHE A 424 20.37 -16.05 24.83
CA PHE A 424 20.56 -15.18 23.66
C PHE A 424 19.72 -15.57 22.43
N ARG A 425 18.63 -16.31 22.62
CA ARG A 425 17.64 -16.52 21.56
C ARG A 425 16.72 -15.32 21.51
N GLY A 426 16.64 -14.72 20.32
CA GLY A 426 15.74 -13.62 20.05
C GLY A 426 14.33 -14.12 19.78
N GLU A 427 13.34 -13.43 20.34
CA GLU A 427 11.93 -13.61 20.00
C GLU A 427 11.36 -12.29 19.51
N ALA A 428 10.53 -12.34 18.47
CA ALA A 428 9.80 -11.20 17.94
C ALA A 428 8.30 -11.36 18.16
N LYS A 429 7.64 -10.27 18.51
CA LYS A 429 6.20 -10.16 18.63
C LYS A 429 5.67 -8.99 17.82
N LEU A 430 4.59 -9.20 17.07
CA LEU A 430 3.94 -8.15 16.31
C LEU A 430 2.59 -7.80 16.92
N VAL A 431 2.38 -6.52 17.19
CA VAL A 431 1.18 -6.06 17.90
C VAL A 431 0.49 -4.98 17.10
N GLU A 432 -0.79 -5.20 16.82
CA GLU A 432 -1.67 -4.19 16.24
C GLU A 432 -2.44 -3.49 17.36
N VAL A 433 -2.30 -2.17 17.48
CA VAL A 433 -2.87 -1.38 18.57
C VAL A 433 -4.20 -0.80 18.11
N LYS A 434 -5.24 -0.94 18.94
CA LYS A 434 -6.57 -0.40 18.68
C LYS A 434 -7.05 0.43 19.85
N GLY A 435 -7.36 1.69 19.57
CA GLY A 435 -8.10 2.53 20.49
C GLY A 435 -9.54 2.04 20.70
N PRO A 436 -10.29 2.64 21.64
CA PRO A 436 -11.60 2.13 22.08
C PRO A 436 -12.66 1.98 20.99
N ARG A 437 -12.54 2.73 19.89
CA ARG A 437 -13.50 2.75 18.77
C ARG A 437 -12.92 2.18 17.48
N ASP A 438 -11.67 1.77 17.49
CA ASP A 438 -10.97 1.34 16.30
C ASP A 438 -11.19 -0.15 16.05
N ARG A 439 -11.17 -0.52 14.77
CA ARG A 439 -11.32 -1.90 14.33
C ARG A 439 -10.17 -2.25 13.39
N LEU A 440 -9.81 -3.52 13.35
CA LEU A 440 -8.88 -4.04 12.35
C LEU A 440 -9.42 -3.76 10.95
N SER A 441 -8.60 -3.12 10.12
CA SER A 441 -8.83 -3.08 8.68
C SER A 441 -8.67 -4.47 8.07
N GLU A 442 -9.25 -4.68 6.90
CA GLU A 442 -9.14 -5.97 6.20
C GLU A 442 -7.70 -6.26 5.76
N GLN A 443 -6.92 -5.22 5.47
CA GLN A 443 -5.49 -5.34 5.17
C GLN A 443 -4.67 -5.78 6.40
N GLN A 444 -4.94 -5.19 7.57
CA GLN A 444 -4.31 -5.62 8.82
C GLN A 444 -4.66 -7.06 9.16
N ARG A 445 -5.92 -7.47 8.94
CA ARG A 445 -6.32 -8.88 9.08
C ARG A 445 -5.56 -9.80 8.14
N ALA A 446 -5.39 -9.40 6.88
CA ALA A 446 -4.62 -10.19 5.91
C ALA A 446 -3.18 -10.40 6.40
N TRP A 447 -2.52 -9.33 6.88
CA TRP A 447 -1.19 -9.43 7.46
C TRP A 447 -1.15 -10.33 8.70
N LEU A 448 -2.03 -10.12 9.68
CA LEU A 448 -2.04 -10.91 10.91
C LEU A 448 -2.23 -12.41 10.63
N LEU A 449 -3.09 -12.79 9.69
CA LEU A 449 -3.26 -14.20 9.30
C LEU A 449 -1.99 -14.76 8.64
N VAL A 450 -1.37 -14.03 7.72
CA VAL A 450 -0.10 -14.44 7.08
C VAL A 450 1.02 -14.59 8.12
N LEU A 451 1.12 -13.65 9.05
CA LEU A 451 2.13 -13.67 10.11
C LEU A 451 1.92 -14.87 11.06
N MET A 452 0.68 -15.18 11.43
CA MET A 452 0.35 -16.39 12.20
C MET A 452 0.72 -17.67 11.45
N ASP A 453 0.55 -17.70 10.13
CA ASP A 453 0.94 -18.85 9.30
C ASP A 453 2.46 -18.99 9.16
N CYS A 454 3.19 -17.87 9.26
CA CYS A 454 4.66 -17.86 9.34
C CYS A 454 5.20 -18.23 10.73
N GLY A 455 4.33 -18.40 11.74
CA GLY A 455 4.73 -18.77 13.10
C GLY A 455 5.07 -17.59 14.02
N PHE A 456 4.72 -16.36 13.64
CA PHE A 456 4.90 -15.21 14.52
C PHE A 456 3.95 -15.23 15.73
N SER A 457 4.44 -14.77 16.87
CA SER A 457 3.57 -14.32 17.95
C SER A 457 2.92 -13.00 17.54
N VAL A 458 1.62 -13.02 17.31
CA VAL A 458 0.84 -11.82 16.97
C VAL A 458 -0.32 -11.61 17.94
N GLU A 459 -0.63 -10.34 18.23
CA GLU A 459 -1.79 -9.99 19.04
C GLU A 459 -2.37 -8.63 18.67
N VAL A 460 -3.61 -8.40 19.10
CA VAL A 460 -4.28 -7.10 19.03
C VAL A 460 -4.33 -6.50 20.43
N CYS A 461 -3.62 -5.38 20.62
CA CYS A 461 -3.64 -4.63 21.87
C CYS A 461 -4.80 -3.63 21.85
N LYS A 462 -5.82 -3.89 22.66
CA LYS A 462 -6.98 -3.02 22.81
C LYS A 462 -6.78 -2.08 23.99
N VAL A 463 -6.63 -0.79 23.70
CA VAL A 463 -6.53 0.24 24.73
C VAL A 463 -7.93 0.68 25.12
N SER A 464 -8.28 0.53 26.40
CA SER A 464 -9.56 0.96 26.97
C SER A 464 -9.36 2.02 28.05
N PRO A 465 -10.31 2.97 28.20
CA PRO A 465 -10.24 3.93 29.29
C PRO A 465 -10.45 3.22 30.64
N VAL A 466 -9.70 3.63 31.66
CA VAL A 466 -9.99 3.23 33.05
C VAL A 466 -11.41 3.67 33.40
N VAL A 467 -12.27 2.73 33.76
CA VAL A 467 -13.60 3.05 34.27
C VAL A 467 -13.43 3.52 35.72
N SER A 468 -13.50 4.83 35.96
CA SER A 468 -13.58 5.36 37.31
C SER A 468 -14.89 4.88 37.94
N THR A 469 -14.85 3.84 38.78
CA THR A 469 -15.91 3.55 39.74
C THR A 469 -15.91 4.64 40.80
N SER A 470 -16.55 5.77 40.49
CA SER A 470 -16.78 6.87 41.42
C SER A 470 -18.23 7.29 41.31
N HIS A 471 -19.15 6.41 41.74
CA HIS A 471 -20.48 6.77 42.26
C HIS A 471 -21.16 5.49 42.79
N MET A 472 -20.84 5.10 44.01
CA MET A 472 -21.75 4.41 44.93
C MET A 472 -21.12 4.34 46.32
N VAL A 473 -21.14 5.48 47.02
CA VAL A 473 -21.26 5.50 48.48
C VAL A 473 -22.40 6.48 48.74
N LEU A 474 -23.54 5.93 49.14
CA LEU A 474 -24.70 6.68 49.64
C LEU A 474 -24.39 7.21 51.03
#